data_AF-A0A1V3XRM7-F1
#
_entry.id   AF-A0A1V3XRM7-F1
#
_cell.length_a   1.000
_cell.length_b   1.000
_cell.length_c   1.000
_cell.angle_alpha   90.00
_cell.angle_beta   90.00
_cell.angle_gamma   90.00
#
_symmetry.space_group_name_H-M   'P 1'
#
loop_
_entity.id
_entity.type
_entity.pdbx_description
1 polymer ?
#
loop_
_entity_poly.entity_id
_entity_poly.type
_entity_poly.pdbx_seq_one_letter_code
_entity_poly.pdbx_strand_id
1 'polypeptide(L)'
;MSAAIKDSALRTETRSRWILVNLRHDVPASLVVFLVALPLSLGIAIASGAPLAAGLIAAVVGGIVAGAIGGSSVQVSGPAAGLTVVVAGLIDEVGWPMLCVMTIAAGALQIAFGVSRMARAALAIAPVVVHAMLAGIGITIALQQIHVLVGGTSRSSAWQNIVALPDGILHHELHEVIVGGTVIAILLLWSKLPAKARIVPGALVAIVAATALAQVTGLDVERVTLSGNFFEAISLPNIPDMSPGGRPWTQEISVIAVGILTIALIASVESLLCAVGVDKLHKGRAPTSIGK
;
A
#
# COMPACT_ATOMS: atom_id res chain seq x y z
N MET A 1 -2.04 11.71 46.16
CA MET A 1 -2.67 12.52 45.07
C MET A 1 -1.73 13.55 44.46
N SER A 2 -0.94 14.31 45.25
CA SER A 2 -0.02 15.36 44.73
C SER A 2 1.15 14.86 43.87
N ALA A 3 1.74 13.70 44.19
CA ALA A 3 2.86 13.14 43.43
C ALA A 3 2.48 12.64 42.02
N ALA A 4 1.30 12.05 41.85
CA ALA A 4 0.81 11.55 40.56
C ALA A 4 0.47 12.68 39.57
N ILE A 5 0.00 13.83 40.09
CA ILE A 5 -0.30 15.03 39.30
C ILE A 5 1.01 15.73 38.87
N LYS A 6 2.04 15.72 39.73
CA LYS A 6 3.37 16.23 39.38
C LYS A 6 4.04 15.36 38.31
N ASP A 7 3.91 14.04 38.42
CA ASP A 7 4.50 13.09 37.47
C ASP A 7 3.78 13.14 36.10
N SER A 8 2.46 13.35 36.08
CA SER A 8 1.73 13.57 34.82
C SER A 8 2.09 14.90 34.16
N ALA A 9 2.22 15.98 34.93
CA ALA A 9 2.63 17.29 34.41
C ALA A 9 4.06 17.26 33.83
N LEU A 10 5.01 16.60 34.52
CA LEU A 10 6.39 16.46 34.05
C LEU A 10 6.52 15.60 32.78
N ARG A 11 5.72 14.53 32.65
CA ARG A 11 5.63 13.71 31.42
C ARG A 11 5.05 14.48 30.24
N THR A 12 4.10 15.38 30.50
CA THR A 12 3.45 16.18 29.45
C THR A 12 4.38 17.28 28.93
N GLU A 13 5.12 17.95 29.82
CA GLU A 13 6.18 18.93 29.50
C GLU A 13 7.29 18.31 28.64
N THR A 14 7.80 17.13 29.01
CA THR A 14 8.87 16.45 28.26
C THR A 14 8.42 15.95 26.90
N ARG A 15 7.20 15.41 26.79
CA ARG A 15 6.61 14.96 25.52
C ARG A 15 6.35 16.12 24.55
N SER A 16 5.80 17.24 25.03
CA SER A 16 5.56 18.44 24.22
C SER A 16 6.86 19.01 23.64
N ARG A 17 7.90 19.11 24.48
CA ARG A 17 9.22 19.59 24.07
C ARG A 17 9.89 18.67 23.04
N TRP A 18 9.69 17.36 23.14
CA TRP A 18 10.22 16.38 22.18
C TRP A 18 9.53 16.46 20.81
N ILE A 19 8.20 16.60 20.79
CA ILE A 19 7.42 16.80 19.55
C ILE A 19 7.86 18.06 18.82
N LEU A 20 8.00 19.18 19.54
CA LEU A 20 8.43 20.46 18.97
C LEU A 20 9.84 20.43 18.38
N VAL A 21 10.76 19.64 18.98
CA VAL A 21 12.14 19.51 18.49
C VAL A 21 12.23 18.65 17.22
N ASN A 22 11.34 17.65 17.08
CA ASN A 22 11.31 16.77 15.91
C ASN A 22 10.47 17.34 14.76
N LEU A 23 9.52 18.25 15.01
CA LEU A 23 8.64 18.82 14.00
C LEU A 23 9.39 19.42 12.79
N ARG A 24 10.55 20.03 13.02
CA ARG A 24 11.41 20.57 11.94
C ARG A 24 11.97 19.52 10.99
N HIS A 25 12.07 18.26 11.42
CA HIS A 25 12.50 17.12 10.61
C HIS A 25 11.29 16.34 10.09
N ASP A 26 10.24 16.22 10.91
CA ASP A 26 9.04 15.44 10.58
C ASP A 26 8.18 16.10 9.49
N VAL A 27 8.09 17.43 9.45
CA VAL A 27 7.30 18.13 8.43
C VAL A 27 7.88 17.96 7.01
N PRO A 28 9.19 18.22 6.74
CA PRO A 28 9.76 17.93 5.43
C PRO A 28 9.70 16.44 5.07
N ALA A 29 9.93 15.55 6.02
CA ALA A 29 9.89 14.11 5.79
C ALA A 29 8.47 13.61 5.45
N SER A 30 7.46 14.06 6.19
CA SER A 30 6.05 13.71 5.93
C SER A 30 5.56 14.24 4.60
N LEU A 31 6.00 15.43 4.16
CA LEU A 31 5.70 15.95 2.83
C LEU A 31 6.28 15.04 1.74
N VAL A 32 7.54 14.62 1.88
CA VAL A 32 8.19 13.69 0.94
C VAL A 32 7.46 12.35 0.90
N VAL A 33 7.12 11.78 2.06
CA VAL A 33 6.37 10.53 2.17
C VAL A 33 4.99 10.65 1.52
N PHE A 34 4.27 11.74 1.78
CA PHE A 34 2.97 12.03 1.18
C PHE A 34 3.04 12.09 -0.36
N LEU A 35 4.03 12.81 -0.88
CA LEU A 35 4.23 12.95 -2.33
C LEU A 35 4.56 11.62 -3.02
N VAL A 36 5.20 10.68 -2.33
CA VAL A 36 5.44 9.32 -2.84
C VAL A 36 4.22 8.42 -2.65
N ALA A 37 3.50 8.57 -1.54
CA ALA A 37 2.36 7.73 -1.19
C ALA A 37 1.16 7.94 -2.12
N LEU A 38 0.91 9.17 -2.59
CA LEU A 38 -0.19 9.48 -3.50
C LEU A 38 -0.17 8.64 -4.79
N PRO A 39 0.89 8.69 -5.62
CA PRO A 39 0.93 7.92 -6.85
C PRO A 39 0.99 6.42 -6.60
N LEU A 40 1.69 5.98 -5.55
CA LEU A 40 1.75 4.58 -5.18
C LEU A 40 0.36 4.02 -4.83
N SER A 41 -0.44 4.79 -4.09
CA SER A 41 -1.79 4.40 -3.68
C SER A 41 -2.74 4.29 -4.86
N LEU A 42 -2.63 5.22 -5.83
CA LEU A 42 -3.40 5.16 -7.07
C LEU A 42 -2.99 3.95 -7.93
N GLY A 43 -1.68 3.72 -8.09
CA GLY A 43 -1.16 2.56 -8.84
C GLY A 43 -1.62 1.23 -8.24
N ILE A 44 -1.58 1.10 -6.91
CA ILE A 44 -2.07 -0.10 -6.21
C ILE A 44 -3.58 -0.27 -6.38
N ALA A 45 -4.38 0.81 -6.36
CA ALA A 45 -5.81 0.72 -6.59
C ALA A 45 -6.13 0.19 -8.00
N ILE A 46 -5.49 0.76 -9.03
CA ILE A 46 -5.62 0.31 -10.43
C ILE A 46 -5.21 -1.14 -10.56
N ALA A 47 -4.04 -1.52 -10.04
CA ALA A 47 -3.53 -2.88 -10.12
C ALA A 47 -4.39 -3.91 -9.35
N SER A 48 -5.14 -3.45 -8.35
CA SER A 48 -6.08 -4.30 -7.60
C SER A 48 -7.47 -4.37 -8.24
N GLY A 49 -7.77 -3.59 -9.29
CA GLY A 49 -9.13 -3.44 -9.81
C GLY A 49 -10.09 -2.70 -8.87
N ALA A 50 -9.55 -1.99 -7.87
CA ALA A 50 -10.33 -1.24 -6.90
C ALA A 50 -10.60 0.20 -7.39
N PRO A 51 -11.68 0.85 -6.93
CA PRO A 51 -11.89 2.28 -7.18
C PRO A 51 -10.69 3.12 -6.72
N LEU A 52 -10.25 4.08 -7.54
CA LEU A 52 -9.10 4.95 -7.23
C LEU A 52 -9.24 5.67 -5.88
N ALA A 53 -10.46 6.13 -5.58
CA ALA A 53 -10.77 6.79 -4.31
C ALA A 53 -10.51 5.87 -3.11
N ALA A 54 -10.74 4.56 -3.23
CA ALA A 54 -10.52 3.62 -2.15
C ALA A 54 -9.03 3.49 -1.78
N GLY A 55 -8.12 3.52 -2.75
CA GLY A 55 -6.68 3.54 -2.50
C GLY A 55 -6.24 4.79 -1.73
N LEU A 56 -6.77 5.95 -2.11
CA LEU A 56 -6.52 7.22 -1.41
C LEU A 56 -7.10 7.21 0.02
N ILE A 57 -8.35 6.74 0.18
CA ILE A 57 -9.00 6.61 1.49
C ILE A 57 -8.19 5.67 2.39
N ALA A 58 -7.75 4.51 1.87
CA ALA A 58 -6.94 3.56 2.61
C ALA A 58 -5.59 4.17 3.03
N ALA A 59 -4.96 5.00 2.20
CA ALA A 59 -3.74 5.72 2.55
C ALA A 59 -3.96 6.75 3.66
N VAL A 60 -5.03 7.56 3.56
CA VAL A 60 -5.37 8.57 4.56
C VAL A 60 -5.76 7.93 5.89
N VAL A 61 -6.69 6.98 5.87
CA VAL A 61 -7.19 6.30 7.08
C VAL A 61 -6.08 5.45 7.70
N GLY A 62 -5.31 4.72 6.89
CA GLY A 62 -4.16 3.95 7.34
C GLY A 62 -3.11 4.83 8.00
N GLY A 63 -2.73 5.95 7.37
CA GLY A 63 -1.77 6.90 7.91
C GLY A 63 -2.22 7.55 9.23
N ILE A 64 -3.50 7.95 9.33
CA ILE A 64 -4.04 8.60 10.53
C ILE A 64 -4.26 7.59 11.66
N VAL A 65 -5.01 6.52 11.40
CA VAL A 65 -5.45 5.57 12.44
C VAL A 65 -4.27 4.71 12.89
N ALA A 66 -3.54 4.09 11.95
CA ALA A 66 -2.40 3.27 12.32
C ALA A 66 -1.21 4.11 12.77
N GLY A 67 -1.05 5.35 12.29
CA GLY A 67 -0.04 6.28 12.81
C GLY A 67 -0.33 6.76 14.24
N ALA A 68 -1.60 6.96 14.60
CA ALA A 68 -1.99 7.41 15.94
C ALA A 68 -1.97 6.27 16.99
N ILE A 69 -2.33 5.06 16.59
CA ILE A 69 -2.46 3.89 17.48
C ILE A 69 -1.21 2.98 17.42
N GLY A 70 -0.40 3.10 16.37
CA GLY A 70 0.73 2.22 16.10
C GLY A 70 1.86 2.30 17.12
N GLY A 71 2.66 1.24 17.15
CA GLY A 71 3.80 1.11 18.08
C GLY A 71 5.15 1.60 17.53
N SER A 72 5.22 1.98 16.24
CA SER A 72 6.48 2.35 15.58
C SER A 72 6.50 3.83 15.20
N SER A 73 7.56 4.53 15.65
CA SER A 73 7.69 5.99 15.52
C SER A 73 7.93 6.50 14.09
N VAL A 74 8.35 5.64 13.16
CA VAL A 74 8.66 6.03 11.78
C VAL A 74 7.99 5.12 10.74
N GLN A 75 7.08 4.24 11.16
CA GLN A 75 6.32 3.39 10.26
C GLN A 75 5.22 4.19 9.57
N VAL A 76 5.08 3.98 8.26
CA VAL A 76 4.02 4.56 7.42
C VAL A 76 3.06 3.44 7.06
N SER A 77 1.76 3.68 7.17
CA SER A 77 0.70 2.72 6.80
C SER A 77 -0.13 3.26 5.64
N GLY A 78 -0.50 2.35 4.74
CA GLY A 78 -1.31 2.64 3.55
C GLY A 78 -1.58 1.36 2.75
N PRO A 79 -2.03 1.48 1.49
CA PRO A 79 -2.27 0.33 0.62
C PRO A 79 -1.00 -0.52 0.45
N ALA A 80 -1.12 -1.83 0.64
CA ALA A 80 0.01 -2.75 0.59
C ALA A 80 0.14 -3.38 -0.80
N ALA A 81 1.30 -3.18 -1.44
CA ALA A 81 1.61 -3.77 -2.74
C ALA A 81 1.58 -5.32 -2.71
N GLY A 82 1.97 -5.92 -1.58
CA GLY A 82 1.96 -7.38 -1.40
C GLY A 82 0.55 -8.01 -1.39
N LEU A 83 -0.48 -7.21 -1.11
CA LEU A 83 -1.88 -7.66 -1.12
C LEU A 83 -2.57 -7.43 -2.46
N THR A 84 -2.00 -6.61 -3.36
CA THR A 84 -2.63 -6.18 -4.62
C THR A 84 -3.17 -7.35 -5.44
N VAL A 85 -2.37 -8.40 -5.62
CA VAL A 85 -2.75 -9.57 -6.45
C VAL A 85 -3.87 -10.38 -5.79
N VAL A 86 -3.79 -10.56 -4.47
CA VAL A 86 -4.81 -11.29 -3.69
C VAL A 86 -6.12 -10.51 -3.71
N VAL A 87 -6.05 -9.19 -3.51
CA VAL A 87 -7.19 -8.28 -3.54
C VAL A 87 -7.82 -8.25 -4.94
N ALA A 88 -7.03 -8.22 -6.01
CA ALA A 88 -7.53 -8.31 -7.39
C ALA A 88 -8.30 -9.61 -7.62
N GLY A 89 -7.73 -10.76 -7.23
CA GLY A 89 -8.40 -12.05 -7.37
C GLY A 89 -9.69 -12.14 -6.56
N LEU A 90 -9.70 -11.60 -5.34
CA LEU A 90 -10.92 -11.56 -4.52
C LEU A 90 -11.98 -10.61 -5.08
N ILE A 91 -11.60 -9.48 -5.69
CA ILE A 91 -12.55 -8.60 -6.37
C ILE A 91 -13.19 -9.32 -7.56
N ASP A 92 -12.40 -10.06 -8.34
CA ASP A 92 -12.92 -10.84 -9.46
C ASP A 92 -13.89 -11.95 -8.99
N GLU A 93 -13.61 -12.60 -7.87
CA GLU A 93 -14.42 -13.71 -7.35
C GLU A 93 -15.67 -13.27 -6.58
N VAL A 94 -15.52 -12.35 -5.62
CA VAL A 94 -16.60 -11.95 -4.69
C VAL A 94 -17.10 -10.53 -4.91
N GLY A 95 -16.45 -9.74 -5.77
CA GLY A 95 -16.83 -8.37 -6.03
C GLY A 95 -16.34 -7.38 -4.96
N TRP A 96 -16.26 -6.12 -5.38
CA TRP A 96 -15.77 -5.01 -4.55
C TRP A 96 -16.54 -4.83 -3.21
N PRO A 97 -17.90 -4.84 -3.17
CA PRO A 97 -18.60 -4.61 -1.90
C PRO A 97 -18.33 -5.69 -0.85
N MET A 98 -18.25 -6.96 -1.26
CA MET A 98 -17.94 -8.05 -0.35
C MET A 98 -16.50 -7.98 0.14
N LEU A 99 -15.56 -7.59 -0.71
CA LEU A 99 -14.17 -7.35 -0.30
C LEU A 99 -14.08 -6.29 0.81
N CYS A 100 -14.85 -5.20 0.75
CA CYS A 100 -14.86 -4.20 1.81
C CYS A 100 -15.26 -4.81 3.17
N VAL A 101 -16.28 -5.68 3.17
CA VAL A 101 -16.75 -6.40 4.37
C VAL A 101 -15.69 -7.37 4.87
N MET A 102 -15.07 -8.13 3.96
CA MET A 102 -13.96 -9.02 4.28
C MET A 102 -12.76 -8.28 4.88
N THR A 103 -12.48 -7.06 4.39
CA THR A 103 -11.41 -6.21 4.91
C THR A 103 -11.69 -5.76 6.35
N ILE A 104 -12.94 -5.41 6.66
CA ILE A 104 -13.37 -5.09 8.03
C ILE A 104 -13.20 -6.32 8.95
N ALA A 105 -13.65 -7.49 8.50
CA ALA A 105 -13.52 -8.74 9.24
C ALA A 105 -12.05 -9.14 9.44
N ALA A 106 -11.20 -8.96 8.42
CA ALA A 106 -9.77 -9.19 8.51
C ALA A 106 -9.12 -8.25 9.54
N GLY A 107 -9.48 -6.96 9.55
CA GLY A 107 -9.02 -6.01 10.56
C GLY A 107 -9.44 -6.40 11.98
N ALA A 108 -10.68 -6.85 12.18
CA ALA A 108 -11.14 -7.37 13.47
C ALA A 108 -10.35 -8.62 13.91
N LEU A 109 -10.06 -9.53 12.97
CA LEU A 109 -9.24 -10.70 13.22
C LEU A 109 -7.79 -10.32 13.57
N GLN A 110 -7.21 -9.30 12.92
CA GLN A 110 -5.89 -8.78 13.27
C GLN A 110 -5.86 -8.17 14.68
N ILE A 111 -6.89 -7.45 15.09
CA ILE A 111 -7.04 -6.95 16.46
C ILE A 111 -7.08 -8.14 17.43
N ALA A 112 -7.83 -9.20 17.12
CA ALA A 112 -7.86 -10.42 17.93
C ALA A 112 -6.49 -11.11 18.02
N PHE A 113 -5.71 -11.18 16.93
CA PHE A 113 -4.33 -11.67 16.94
C PHE A 113 -3.38 -10.81 17.80
N GLY A 114 -3.56 -9.50 17.77
CA GLY A 114 -2.83 -8.56 18.62
C GLY A 114 -3.12 -8.78 20.10
N VAL A 115 -4.40 -8.86 20.48
CA VAL A 115 -4.84 -9.01 21.88
C VAL A 115 -4.48 -10.39 22.44
N SER A 116 -4.61 -11.45 21.65
CA SER A 116 -4.24 -12.82 22.04
C SER A 116 -2.72 -13.03 22.18
N ARG A 117 -1.90 -12.02 21.86
CA ARG A 117 -0.42 -12.08 21.82
C ARG A 117 0.13 -13.18 20.92
N MET A 118 -0.69 -13.69 20.00
CA MET A 118 -0.30 -14.68 19.01
C MET A 118 0.65 -14.09 17.96
N ALA A 119 0.67 -12.75 17.82
CA ALA A 119 1.65 -12.00 17.04
C ALA A 119 3.12 -12.30 17.40
N ARG A 120 3.41 -12.78 18.62
CA ARG A 120 4.77 -13.24 18.99
C ARG A 120 5.20 -14.48 18.21
N ALA A 121 4.27 -15.32 17.77
CA ALA A 121 4.58 -16.47 16.93
C ALA A 121 5.02 -16.04 15.51
N ALA A 122 4.53 -14.90 15.01
CA ALA A 122 4.97 -14.34 13.74
C ALA A 122 6.43 -13.83 13.77
N LEU A 123 7.01 -13.57 14.95
CA LEU A 123 8.45 -13.29 15.09
C LEU A 123 9.34 -14.52 14.85
N ALA A 124 8.76 -15.73 14.78
CA ALA A 124 9.48 -16.96 14.44
C ALA A 124 9.61 -17.21 12.94
N ILE A 125 9.15 -16.29 12.08
CA ILE A 125 9.28 -16.41 10.63
C ILE A 125 10.77 -16.32 10.26
N ALA A 126 11.29 -17.40 9.70
CA ALA A 126 12.69 -17.46 9.27
C ALA A 126 12.95 -16.38 8.19
N PRO A 127 14.11 -15.70 8.21
CA PRO A 127 14.44 -14.67 7.21
C PRO A 127 14.27 -15.14 5.76
N VAL A 128 14.50 -16.43 5.48
CA VAL A 128 14.30 -17.02 4.14
C VAL A 128 12.86 -16.87 3.63
N VAL A 129 11.85 -17.01 4.51
CA VAL A 129 10.44 -16.89 4.15
C VAL A 129 10.11 -15.46 3.73
N VAL A 130 10.69 -14.48 4.45
CA VAL A 130 10.54 -13.06 4.14
C VAL A 130 11.13 -12.73 2.77
N HIS A 131 12.35 -13.21 2.49
CA HIS A 131 12.99 -12.98 1.20
C HIS A 131 12.21 -13.66 0.07
N ALA A 132 11.71 -14.88 0.28
CA ALA A 132 10.87 -15.58 -0.70
C ALA A 132 9.55 -14.83 -0.97
N MET A 133 8.91 -14.30 0.08
CA MET A 133 7.69 -13.51 -0.03
C MET A 133 7.93 -12.20 -0.80
N LEU A 134 8.96 -11.43 -0.44
CA LEU A 134 9.33 -10.20 -1.14
C LEU A 134 9.72 -10.46 -2.60
N ALA A 135 10.44 -11.56 -2.87
CA ALA A 135 10.78 -11.97 -4.23
C ALA A 135 9.53 -12.36 -5.03
N GLY A 136 8.60 -13.13 -4.45
CA GLY A 136 7.34 -13.51 -5.09
C GLY A 136 6.45 -12.31 -5.42
N ILE A 137 6.30 -11.39 -4.48
CA ILE A 137 5.58 -10.12 -4.69
C ILE A 137 6.27 -9.31 -5.80
N GLY A 138 7.59 -9.14 -5.73
CA GLY A 138 8.36 -8.39 -6.72
C GLY A 138 8.26 -8.96 -8.14
N ILE A 139 8.37 -10.28 -8.30
CA ILE A 139 8.20 -10.95 -9.59
C ILE A 139 6.77 -10.76 -10.12
N THR A 140 5.76 -10.92 -9.27
CA THR A 140 4.36 -10.80 -9.69
C THR A 140 4.04 -9.38 -10.14
N ILE A 141 4.48 -8.37 -9.39
CA ILE A 141 4.35 -6.96 -9.77
C ILE A 141 5.11 -6.70 -11.08
N ALA A 142 6.36 -7.16 -11.20
CA ALA A 142 7.14 -6.97 -12.42
C ALA A 142 6.44 -7.54 -13.65
N LEU A 143 5.87 -8.74 -13.55
CA LEU A 143 5.11 -9.36 -14.65
C LEU A 143 3.86 -8.54 -15.02
N GLN A 144 3.11 -8.04 -14.04
CA GLN A 144 1.96 -7.16 -14.28
C GLN A 144 2.39 -5.85 -14.97
N GLN A 145 3.47 -5.22 -14.50
CA GLN A 145 3.93 -3.95 -15.04
C GLN A 145 4.54 -4.08 -16.44
N ILE A 146 5.14 -5.23 -16.80
CA ILE A 146 5.61 -5.47 -18.17
C ILE A 146 4.42 -5.49 -19.14
N HIS A 147 3.29 -6.07 -18.74
CA HIS A 147 2.10 -6.11 -19.59
C HIS A 147 1.52 -4.70 -19.82
N VAL A 148 1.46 -3.90 -18.75
CA VAL A 148 1.03 -2.48 -18.82
C VAL A 148 2.00 -1.64 -19.66
N LEU A 149 3.32 -1.84 -19.54
CA LEU A 149 4.32 -1.09 -20.32
C LEU A 149 4.17 -1.29 -21.83
N VAL A 150 3.62 -2.43 -22.24
CA VAL A 150 3.52 -2.87 -23.63
C VAL A 150 2.16 -2.53 -24.27
N GLY A 151 1.25 -1.83 -23.57
CA GLY A 151 -0.07 -1.49 -24.14
C GLY A 151 -1.20 -2.46 -23.79
N GLY A 152 -0.94 -3.43 -22.92
CA GLY A 152 -1.92 -4.47 -22.56
C GLY A 152 -2.66 -4.18 -21.25
N THR A 153 -3.89 -4.67 -21.15
CA THR A 153 -4.65 -4.66 -19.88
C THR A 153 -4.17 -5.78 -18.95
N SER A 154 -3.63 -5.43 -17.78
CA SER A 154 -3.14 -6.42 -16.81
C SER A 154 -4.29 -7.29 -16.29
N ARG A 155 -4.16 -8.62 -16.42
CA ARG A 155 -5.10 -9.59 -15.83
C ARG A 155 -4.68 -9.96 -14.41
N SER A 156 -5.64 -10.45 -13.61
CA SER A 156 -5.42 -10.85 -12.21
C SER A 156 -4.54 -12.09 -12.03
N SER A 157 -4.44 -12.95 -13.05
CA SER A 157 -3.59 -14.14 -13.03
C SER A 157 -2.22 -13.90 -13.67
N ALA A 158 -1.15 -14.13 -12.89
CA ALA A 158 0.24 -14.04 -13.38
C ALA A 158 0.51 -14.98 -14.57
N TRP A 159 -0.09 -16.17 -14.57
CA TRP A 159 0.05 -17.12 -15.69
C TRP A 159 -0.61 -16.59 -16.96
N GLN A 160 -1.82 -16.01 -16.85
CA GLN A 160 -2.51 -15.42 -17.99
C GLN A 160 -1.75 -14.22 -18.55
N ASN A 161 -1.14 -13.39 -17.68
CA ASN A 161 -0.28 -12.30 -18.13
C ASN A 161 0.89 -12.84 -18.96
N ILE A 162 1.60 -13.88 -18.50
CA ILE A 162 2.72 -14.49 -19.25
C ILE A 162 2.28 -14.99 -20.63
N VAL A 163 1.14 -15.67 -20.70
CA VAL A 163 0.62 -16.21 -21.98
C VAL A 163 0.20 -15.09 -22.94
N ALA A 164 -0.29 -13.97 -22.43
CA ALA A 164 -0.72 -12.82 -23.24
C ALA A 164 0.43 -11.87 -23.64
N LEU A 165 1.63 -12.02 -23.06
CA LEU A 165 2.77 -11.14 -23.36
C LEU A 165 3.23 -11.16 -24.83
N PRO A 166 3.34 -12.31 -25.52
CA PRO A 166 3.79 -12.33 -26.91
C PRO A 166 2.88 -11.52 -27.83
N ASP A 167 1.56 -11.66 -27.67
CA ASP A 167 0.57 -10.91 -28.46
C ASP A 167 0.62 -9.42 -28.14
N GLY A 168 0.80 -9.05 -26.86
CA GLY A 168 0.98 -7.66 -26.44
C GLY A 168 2.21 -7.02 -27.07
N ILE A 169 3.35 -7.72 -27.09
CA ILE A 169 4.59 -7.20 -27.70
C ILE A 169 4.42 -6.95 -29.21
N LEU A 170 3.63 -7.79 -29.88
CA LEU A 170 3.38 -7.65 -31.32
C LEU A 170 2.41 -6.51 -31.66
N HIS A 171 1.49 -6.16 -30.75
CA HIS A 171 0.45 -5.15 -30.95
C HIS A 171 0.61 -3.93 -30.03
N HIS A 172 1.83 -3.63 -29.61
CA HIS A 172 2.06 -2.58 -28.62
C HIS A 172 1.70 -1.19 -29.15
N GLU A 173 1.08 -0.39 -28.27
CA GLU A 173 0.85 1.03 -28.51
C GLU A 173 2.15 1.79 -28.22
N LEU A 174 2.74 2.40 -29.26
CA LEU A 174 4.02 3.10 -29.16
C LEU A 174 3.98 4.24 -28.12
N HIS A 175 2.81 4.85 -27.94
CA HIS A 175 2.52 5.92 -26.98
C HIS A 175 2.82 5.49 -25.54
N GLU A 176 2.37 4.30 -25.15
CA GLU A 176 2.52 3.76 -23.79
C GLU A 176 3.97 3.37 -23.49
N VAL A 177 4.65 2.77 -24.47
CA VAL A 177 6.06 2.41 -24.38
C VAL A 177 6.93 3.66 -24.20
N ILE A 178 6.64 4.76 -24.92
CA ILE A 178 7.36 6.03 -24.78
C ILE A 178 7.19 6.60 -23.37
N VAL A 179 5.96 6.62 -22.85
CA VAL A 179 5.66 7.16 -21.53
C VAL A 179 6.30 6.31 -20.43
N GLY A 180 6.10 4.99 -20.45
CA GLY A 180 6.70 4.08 -19.49
C GLY A 180 8.24 4.04 -19.58
N GLY A 181 8.79 4.07 -20.78
CA GLY A 181 10.23 4.19 -21.03
C GLY A 181 10.81 5.50 -20.46
N THR A 182 10.08 6.61 -20.58
CA THR A 182 10.45 7.90 -19.97
C THR A 182 10.50 7.80 -18.45
N VAL A 183 9.48 7.18 -17.82
CA VAL A 183 9.47 6.95 -16.37
C VAL A 183 10.67 6.13 -15.93
N ILE A 184 10.96 5.01 -16.60
CA ILE A 184 12.11 4.14 -16.31
C ILE A 184 13.42 4.91 -16.46
N ALA A 185 13.59 5.64 -17.56
CA ALA A 185 14.78 6.43 -17.83
C ALA A 185 15.01 7.48 -16.73
N ILE A 186 13.96 8.20 -16.33
CA ILE A 186 14.05 9.19 -15.25
C ILE A 186 14.46 8.50 -13.95
N LEU A 187 13.81 7.41 -13.54
CA LEU A 187 14.14 6.72 -12.28
C LEU A 187 15.61 6.23 -12.25
N LEU A 188 16.10 5.67 -13.35
CA LEU A 188 17.49 5.20 -13.46
C LEU A 188 18.49 6.36 -13.44
N LEU A 189 18.22 7.45 -14.15
CA LEU A 189 19.10 8.62 -14.20
C LEU A 189 19.05 9.45 -12.91
N TRP A 190 17.89 9.52 -12.25
CA TRP A 190 17.70 10.27 -11.00
C TRP A 190 18.56 9.74 -9.87
N SER A 191 18.77 8.42 -9.84
CA SER A 191 19.66 7.77 -8.87
C SER A 191 21.12 8.26 -8.97
N LYS A 192 21.55 8.72 -10.15
CA LYS A 192 22.90 9.20 -10.45
C LYS A 192 23.09 10.70 -10.20
N LEU A 193 22.03 11.45 -9.90
CA LEU A 193 22.08 12.90 -9.69
C LEU A 193 22.66 13.28 -8.31
N PRO A 194 23.21 14.51 -8.17
CA PRO A 194 23.74 15.00 -6.90
C PRO A 194 22.69 14.99 -5.79
N ALA A 195 23.13 14.85 -4.53
CA ALA A 195 22.25 14.74 -3.36
C ALA A 195 21.24 15.90 -3.23
N LYS A 196 21.60 17.10 -3.72
CA LYS A 196 20.71 18.28 -3.74
C LYS A 196 19.47 18.08 -4.62
N ALA A 197 19.60 17.38 -5.76
CA ALA A 197 18.47 17.09 -6.64
C ALA A 197 17.59 15.96 -6.08
N ARG A 198 18.20 15.02 -5.35
CA ARG A 198 17.51 13.88 -4.71
C ARG A 198 16.69 14.25 -3.47
N ILE A 199 16.56 15.55 -3.16
CA ILE A 199 15.60 16.05 -2.16
C ILE A 199 14.16 15.79 -2.63
N VAL A 200 13.92 15.89 -3.95
CA VAL A 200 12.62 15.54 -4.54
C VAL A 200 12.61 14.04 -4.91
N PRO A 201 11.55 13.30 -4.55
CA PRO A 201 11.40 11.91 -4.96
C PRO A 201 11.49 11.72 -6.46
N GLY A 202 12.36 10.81 -6.92
CA GLY A 202 12.49 10.50 -8.35
C GLY A 202 11.18 10.02 -8.97
N ALA A 203 10.36 9.27 -8.22
CA ALA A 203 9.04 8.83 -8.67
C ALA A 203 8.09 10.00 -8.97
N LEU A 204 8.10 11.05 -8.15
CA LEU A 204 7.28 12.24 -8.38
C LEU A 204 7.74 12.97 -9.65
N VAL A 205 9.05 13.13 -9.83
CA VAL A 205 9.60 13.78 -11.01
C VAL A 205 9.29 12.97 -12.27
N ALA A 206 9.40 11.64 -12.20
CA ALA A 206 9.07 10.77 -13.31
C ALA A 206 7.61 10.94 -13.73
N ILE A 207 6.67 10.97 -12.77
CA ILE A 207 5.24 11.17 -13.06
C ILE A 207 4.98 12.54 -13.67
N VAL A 208 5.48 13.61 -13.05
CA VAL A 208 5.28 14.98 -13.56
C VAL A 208 5.85 15.14 -14.96
N ALA A 209 7.07 14.64 -15.21
CA ALA A 209 7.70 14.71 -16.52
C ALA A 209 6.99 13.85 -17.57
N ALA A 210 6.57 12.64 -17.21
CA ALA A 210 5.83 11.76 -18.10
C ALA A 210 4.45 12.34 -18.46
N THR A 211 3.74 12.91 -17.48
CA THR A 211 2.48 13.63 -17.72
C THR A 211 2.69 14.86 -18.59
N ALA A 212 3.72 15.66 -18.32
CA ALA A 212 4.05 16.84 -19.14
C ALA A 212 4.40 16.45 -20.57
N LEU A 213 5.19 15.39 -20.76
CA LEU A 213 5.51 14.84 -22.07
C LEU A 213 4.23 14.47 -22.82
N ALA A 214 3.39 13.61 -22.23
CA ALA A 214 2.14 13.17 -22.85
C ALA A 214 1.20 14.32 -23.22
N GLN A 215 1.14 15.38 -22.40
CA GLN A 215 0.32 16.56 -22.68
C GLN A 215 0.89 17.42 -23.81
N VAL A 216 2.20 17.62 -23.87
CA VAL A 216 2.84 18.47 -24.89
C VAL A 216 2.85 17.79 -26.25
N THR A 217 3.09 16.48 -26.30
CA THR A 217 3.14 15.71 -27.55
C THR A 217 1.77 15.20 -28.00
N GLY A 218 0.72 15.38 -27.17
CA GLY A 218 -0.63 14.93 -27.50
C GLY A 218 -0.77 13.42 -27.59
N LEU A 219 0.06 12.65 -26.88
CA LEU A 219 -0.03 11.19 -26.89
C LEU A 219 -1.38 10.76 -26.31
N ASP A 220 -2.06 9.88 -27.03
CA ASP A 220 -3.30 9.26 -26.57
C ASP A 220 -2.96 8.12 -25.60
N VAL A 221 -2.66 8.50 -24.36
CA VAL A 221 -2.43 7.58 -23.26
C VAL A 221 -3.63 7.57 -22.34
N GLU A 222 -3.93 6.40 -21.77
CA GLU A 222 -4.98 6.25 -20.78
C GLU A 222 -4.71 7.18 -19.59
N ARG A 223 -5.66 8.09 -19.35
CA ARG A 223 -5.56 9.09 -18.29
C ARG A 223 -6.33 8.60 -17.07
N VAL A 224 -5.69 8.71 -15.92
CA VAL A 224 -6.34 8.45 -14.63
C VAL A 224 -7.37 9.55 -14.38
N THR A 225 -8.65 9.26 -14.63
CA THR A 225 -9.74 10.16 -14.30
C THR A 225 -10.29 9.84 -12.92
N LEU A 226 -10.15 10.79 -11.99
CA LEU A 226 -10.90 10.76 -10.73
C LEU A 226 -12.33 11.26 -11.02
N SER A 227 -13.16 10.39 -11.57
CA SER A 227 -14.58 10.66 -11.81
C SER A 227 -15.41 10.34 -10.57
N GLY A 228 -16.32 11.25 -10.20
CA GLY A 228 -17.23 11.09 -9.07
C GLY A 228 -16.88 11.97 -7.87
N ASN A 229 -17.80 12.08 -6.92
CA ASN A 229 -17.58 12.83 -5.69
C ASN A 229 -16.80 11.95 -4.70
N PHE A 230 -15.65 12.41 -4.21
CA PHE A 230 -14.83 11.66 -3.23
C PHE A 230 -15.65 11.26 -1.98
N PHE A 231 -16.65 12.08 -1.64
CA PHE A 231 -17.56 11.81 -0.52
C PHE A 231 -18.58 10.71 -0.80
N GLU A 232 -18.95 10.44 -2.05
CA GLU A 232 -19.82 9.30 -2.41
C GLU A 232 -19.08 7.96 -2.26
N ALA A 233 -17.75 7.97 -2.41
CA ALA A 233 -16.92 6.80 -2.13
C ALA A 233 -16.87 6.43 -0.64
N ILE A 234 -17.28 7.34 0.25
CA ILE A 234 -17.44 7.09 1.69
C ILE A 234 -18.89 6.66 1.94
N SER A 235 -19.21 5.44 1.54
CA SER A 235 -20.51 4.81 1.78
C SER A 235 -20.33 3.44 2.40
N LEU A 236 -21.36 2.96 3.11
CA LEU A 236 -21.38 1.59 3.58
C LEU A 236 -21.48 0.65 2.36
N PRO A 237 -20.72 -0.46 2.34
CA PRO A 237 -20.78 -1.40 1.24
C PRO A 237 -22.19 -1.99 1.15
N ASN A 238 -22.86 -1.75 0.03
CA ASN A 238 -24.12 -2.40 -0.30
C ASN A 238 -23.82 -3.78 -0.90
N ILE A 239 -24.12 -4.83 -0.14
CA ILE A 239 -23.90 -6.21 -0.55
C ILE A 239 -25.11 -6.64 -1.39
N PRO A 240 -24.94 -7.02 -2.67
CA PRO A 240 -26.02 -7.59 -3.46
C PRO A 240 -26.54 -8.89 -2.82
N ASP A 241 -27.76 -9.30 -3.10
CA ASP A 241 -28.33 -10.54 -2.53
C ASP A 241 -27.59 -11.82 -2.96
N MET A 242 -26.84 -11.75 -4.07
CA MET A 242 -26.13 -12.87 -4.68
C MET A 242 -24.68 -12.48 -5.02
N SER A 243 -23.81 -13.49 -5.11
CA SER A 243 -22.43 -13.31 -5.57
C SER A 243 -22.38 -12.93 -7.05
N PRO A 244 -21.24 -12.39 -7.55
CA PRO A 244 -21.06 -12.10 -8.98
C PRO A 244 -21.34 -13.29 -9.91
N GLY A 245 -21.15 -14.52 -9.42
CA GLY A 245 -21.47 -15.76 -10.13
C GLY A 245 -22.93 -16.21 -10.05
N GLY A 246 -23.84 -15.38 -9.51
CA GLY A 246 -25.26 -15.70 -9.36
C GLY A 246 -25.52 -16.79 -8.31
N ARG A 247 -24.65 -16.94 -7.31
CA ARG A 247 -24.81 -17.92 -6.23
C ARG A 247 -25.19 -17.23 -4.92
N PRO A 248 -25.94 -17.89 -4.02
CA PRO A 248 -26.14 -17.39 -2.67
C PRO A 248 -24.80 -17.28 -1.93
N TRP A 249 -24.62 -16.23 -1.12
CA TRP A 249 -23.41 -16.05 -0.31
C TRP A 249 -23.12 -17.20 0.64
N THR A 250 -24.14 -17.99 1.00
CA THR A 250 -23.99 -19.19 1.81
C THR A 250 -23.11 -20.26 1.15
N GLN A 251 -23.02 -20.26 -0.18
CA GLN A 251 -22.17 -21.18 -0.94
C GLN A 251 -20.73 -20.67 -1.09
N GLU A 252 -20.50 -19.36 -0.89
CA GLU A 252 -19.20 -18.70 -1.00
C GLU A 252 -18.51 -18.51 0.37
N ILE A 253 -19.06 -19.09 1.44
CA ILE A 253 -18.53 -18.96 2.80
C ILE A 253 -17.07 -19.41 2.89
N SER A 254 -16.69 -20.46 2.15
CA SER A 254 -15.31 -20.96 2.12
C SER A 254 -14.35 -19.91 1.56
N VAL A 255 -14.69 -19.32 0.41
CA VAL A 255 -13.91 -18.26 -0.24
C VAL A 255 -13.80 -17.04 0.67
N ILE A 256 -14.91 -16.62 1.27
CA ILE A 256 -14.96 -15.48 2.20
C ILE A 256 -14.07 -15.74 3.42
N ALA A 257 -14.21 -16.90 4.06
CA ALA A 257 -13.45 -17.24 5.27
C ALA A 257 -11.95 -17.35 4.99
N VAL A 258 -11.58 -18.04 3.91
CA VAL A 258 -10.18 -18.17 3.48
C VAL A 258 -9.61 -16.81 3.07
N GLY A 259 -10.37 -15.99 2.36
CA GLY A 259 -9.97 -14.64 1.96
C GLY A 259 -9.74 -13.72 3.16
N ILE A 260 -10.65 -13.71 4.13
CA ILE A 260 -10.49 -12.95 5.40
C ILE A 260 -9.22 -13.37 6.12
N LEU A 261 -9.01 -14.69 6.27
CA LEU A 261 -7.82 -15.23 6.92
C LEU A 261 -6.55 -14.86 6.15
N THR A 262 -6.58 -14.96 4.83
CA THR A 262 -5.44 -14.66 3.95
C THR A 262 -5.06 -13.19 4.03
N ILE A 263 -6.02 -12.27 3.91
CA ILE A 263 -5.80 -10.83 4.06
C ILE A 263 -5.22 -10.54 5.45
N ALA A 264 -5.84 -11.07 6.51
CA ALA A 264 -5.41 -10.83 7.88
C ALA A 264 -3.98 -11.32 8.14
N LEU A 265 -3.62 -12.51 7.65
CA LEU A 265 -2.29 -13.09 7.83
C LEU A 265 -1.22 -12.32 7.05
N ILE A 266 -1.44 -12.07 5.75
CA ILE A 266 -0.48 -11.35 4.90
C ILE A 266 -0.27 -9.93 5.44
N ALA A 267 -1.36 -9.21 5.75
CA ALA A 267 -1.27 -7.86 6.32
C ALA A 267 -0.53 -7.84 7.66
N SER A 268 -0.72 -8.85 8.52
CA SER A 268 -0.03 -8.95 9.80
C SER A 268 1.46 -9.20 9.64
N VAL A 269 1.83 -10.08 8.70
CA VAL A 269 3.24 -10.38 8.38
C VAL A 269 3.92 -9.15 7.81
N GLU A 270 3.34 -8.46 6.82
CA GLU A 270 3.87 -7.22 6.26
C GLU A 270 4.07 -6.13 7.31
N SER A 271 3.08 -5.92 8.18
CA SER A 271 3.18 -4.92 9.25
C SER A 271 4.30 -5.25 10.24
N LEU A 272 4.45 -6.52 10.62
CA LEU A 272 5.52 -6.97 11.51
C LEU A 272 6.89 -6.83 10.85
N LEU A 273 7.02 -7.16 9.56
CA LEU A 273 8.28 -7.05 8.82
C LEU A 273 8.68 -5.59 8.61
N CYS A 274 7.72 -4.71 8.34
CA CYS A 274 7.93 -3.26 8.32
C CYS A 274 8.45 -2.78 9.68
N ALA A 275 7.83 -3.20 10.79
CA ALA A 275 8.27 -2.84 12.14
C ALA A 275 9.70 -3.34 12.43
N VAL A 276 10.00 -4.63 12.15
CA VAL A 276 11.34 -5.21 12.34
C VAL A 276 12.39 -4.55 11.45
N GLY A 277 12.02 -4.19 10.21
CA GLY A 277 12.89 -3.47 9.28
C GLY A 277 13.23 -2.07 9.80
N VAL A 278 12.22 -1.34 10.27
CA VAL A 278 12.39 -0.04 10.91
C VAL A 278 13.25 -0.13 12.16
N ASP A 279 13.02 -1.12 13.02
CA ASP A 279 13.80 -1.32 14.25
C ASP A 279 15.28 -1.57 13.96
N LYS A 280 15.62 -2.28 12.88
CA LYS A 280 17.00 -2.47 12.43
C LYS A 280 17.67 -1.18 11.94
N LEU A 281 16.90 -0.25 11.37
CA LEU A 281 17.39 1.05 10.92
C LEU A 281 17.56 2.02 12.08
N HIS A 282 16.86 1.79 13.19
CA HIS A 282 16.90 2.64 14.37
C HIS A 282 18.21 2.46 15.16
N LYS A 283 19.10 3.45 15.06
CA LYS A 283 20.36 3.52 15.84
C LYS A 283 20.22 4.33 17.15
N GLY A 284 18.99 4.76 17.48
CA GLY A 284 18.68 5.58 18.66
C GLY A 284 18.34 4.76 19.91
N ARG A 285 18.48 5.38 21.09
CA ARG A 285 18.14 4.76 22.38
C ARG A 285 16.62 4.52 22.42
N ALA A 286 16.21 3.25 22.58
CA ALA A 286 14.81 2.89 22.79
C ALA A 286 14.20 3.80 23.90
N PRO A 287 12.95 4.26 23.77
CA PRO A 287 12.22 4.79 24.91
C PRO A 287 12.29 3.69 25.96
N THR A 288 12.86 4.02 27.10
CA THR A 288 13.08 3.14 28.24
C THR A 288 11.94 2.12 28.34
N SER A 289 12.31 0.83 28.27
CA SER A 289 11.50 -0.30 28.69
C SER A 289 10.59 0.16 29.83
N ILE A 290 9.29 0.23 29.53
CA ILE A 290 8.27 0.10 30.56
C ILE A 290 8.60 -1.23 31.25
N GLY A 291 8.70 -1.17 32.57
CA GLY A 291 9.39 -2.14 33.40
C GLY A 291 8.89 -3.58 33.27
N LYS A 292 9.68 -4.44 33.92
CA LYS A 292 9.33 -5.80 34.34
C LYS A 292 7.87 -5.97 34.73
#